data_AF-A0A3M7M140-F1
#
_entry.id   AF-A0A3M7M140-F1
#
_cell.length_a   1.000
_cell.length_b   1.000
_cell.length_c   1.000
_cell.angle_alpha   90.00
_cell.angle_beta   90.00
_cell.angle_gamma   90.00
#
_symmetry.space_group_name_H-M   'P 1'
#
loop_
_entity.id
_entity.type
_entity.pdbx_description
1 polymer ?
#
loop_
_entity_poly.entity_id
_entity_poly.type
_entity_poly.pdbx_seq_one_letter_code
_entity_poly.pdbx_strand_id
1 'polypeptide(L)'
;MMRRINYRALLIDQLSTVPIVAMPDKRESNPDPRSEEAKRKDLIARGDYTPTPAGKATFVLLRAVEPYLQYSILAHGLGTSLLHGVGLKTLPPGLPARTGISLIDRLGLSPYRLALFGMAVGAAVKQNIWVTTLSGEPMPVGGAIGVSIFNGVFNTVASYAFLVSATSASTESDFPQPALLIGGSMYVVGIVTELVAEIQRKRFKADPKNKGKVYAGGLWSFARHINYGAYTIWRAGYAMAGGGYALGALVGAFFTWDFTTRAIPILNEYCEKRYGAQWEEFKRNTPYKFLPWNHRHATLLMAARIEFRVPRPSGSERAWKVITNAPKIINFIRSSSTSPLKADHTNHRLIPRASDRLIYPQSAKAHSTKTVYHDNDNANANWRWTIIHSS
;
A
#
# COMPACT_ATOMS: atom_id res chain seq x y z
N MET A 1 2.20 39.33 -0.17
CA MET A 1 1.70 38.75 -1.43
C MET A 1 2.24 37.32 -1.58
N MET A 2 1.48 36.28 -1.21
CA MET A 2 1.96 34.89 -1.31
C MET A 2 1.80 34.35 -2.73
N ARG A 3 2.91 33.92 -3.36
CA ARG A 3 2.84 33.12 -4.60
C ARG A 3 2.41 31.70 -4.26
N ARG A 4 1.29 31.23 -4.82
CA ARG A 4 0.89 29.82 -4.73
C ARG A 4 1.94 28.94 -5.40
N ILE A 5 2.46 27.95 -4.69
CA ILE A 5 3.30 26.90 -5.30
C ILE A 5 2.40 26.04 -6.18
N ASN A 6 2.68 25.96 -7.48
CA ASN A 6 1.86 25.24 -8.44
C ASN A 6 2.29 23.76 -8.52
N TYR A 7 1.85 22.96 -7.55
CA TYR A 7 2.24 21.54 -7.41
C TYR A 7 1.99 20.67 -8.65
N ARG A 8 1.09 21.06 -9.57
CA ARG A 8 0.92 20.38 -10.87
C ARG A 8 2.22 20.36 -11.69
N ALA A 9 3.02 21.43 -11.65
CA ALA A 9 4.21 21.54 -12.50
C ALA A 9 5.28 20.49 -12.15
N LEU A 10 5.59 20.28 -10.86
CA LEU A 10 6.61 19.31 -10.43
C LEU A 10 6.23 17.86 -10.74
N LEU A 11 4.94 17.52 -10.63
CA LEU A 11 4.49 16.16 -10.93
C LEU A 11 4.52 15.88 -12.45
N ILE A 12 4.20 16.89 -13.26
CA ILE A 12 4.32 16.82 -14.72
C ILE A 12 5.78 16.70 -15.14
N ASP A 13 6.69 17.49 -14.57
CA ASP A 13 8.13 17.49 -14.91
C ASP A 13 8.82 16.14 -14.60
N GLN A 14 8.41 15.47 -13.51
CA GLN A 14 8.83 14.10 -13.19
C GLN A 14 8.36 13.06 -14.24
N LEU A 15 7.25 13.31 -14.94
CA LEU A 15 6.63 12.39 -15.90
C LEU A 15 6.96 12.72 -17.37
N SER A 16 7.18 13.98 -17.72
CA SER A 16 7.43 14.45 -19.09
C SER A 16 8.80 14.07 -19.65
N THR A 17 9.74 13.70 -18.78
CA THR A 17 11.13 13.36 -19.13
C THR A 17 11.48 11.91 -18.78
N VAL A 18 10.68 10.96 -19.31
CA VAL A 18 11.13 9.58 -19.49
C VAL A 18 11.54 9.41 -20.96
N PRO A 19 12.79 9.73 -21.35
CA PRO A 19 13.27 9.44 -22.68
C PRO A 19 13.18 7.93 -22.95
N ILE A 20 12.80 7.55 -24.17
CA ILE A 20 12.76 6.15 -24.62
C ILE A 20 14.19 5.68 -24.89
N VAL A 21 14.99 5.58 -23.83
CA VAL A 21 16.34 5.02 -23.87
C VAL A 21 16.18 3.52 -24.13
N ALA A 22 16.78 3.06 -25.23
CA ALA A 22 16.78 1.67 -25.62
C ALA A 22 17.25 0.76 -24.47
N MET A 23 16.69 -0.45 -24.41
CA MET A 23 17.22 -1.49 -23.54
C MET A 23 18.62 -1.90 -24.02
N PRO A 24 19.51 -2.41 -23.14
CA PRO A 24 20.83 -2.87 -23.54
C PRO A 24 20.75 -3.91 -24.68
N ASP A 25 21.77 -3.92 -25.56
CA ASP A 25 21.82 -4.80 -26.73
C ASP A 25 21.69 -6.28 -26.33
N LYS A 26 21.20 -7.11 -27.25
CA LYS A 26 21.01 -8.56 -27.11
C LYS A 26 22.29 -9.32 -26.73
N ARG A 27 23.45 -8.67 -26.81
CA ARG A 27 24.77 -9.16 -26.38
C ARG A 27 25.05 -9.00 -24.88
N GLU A 28 24.23 -8.26 -24.12
CA GLU A 28 24.46 -7.98 -22.69
C GLU A 28 23.64 -8.87 -21.72
N SER A 29 23.04 -9.95 -22.23
CA SER A 29 22.37 -10.97 -21.39
C SER A 29 23.38 -11.74 -20.56
N ASN A 30 23.63 -11.30 -19.34
CA ASN A 30 24.57 -11.94 -18.42
C ASN A 30 23.88 -13.14 -17.76
N PRO A 31 24.48 -14.35 -17.75
CA PRO A 31 23.83 -15.55 -17.23
C PRO A 31 23.40 -15.35 -15.76
N ASP A 32 22.20 -15.81 -15.43
CA ASP A 32 21.62 -15.63 -14.09
C ASP A 32 22.42 -16.43 -13.05
N PRO A 33 23.14 -15.76 -12.13
CA PRO A 33 24.10 -16.42 -11.24
C PRO A 33 23.42 -17.15 -10.07
N ARG A 34 22.10 -17.06 -9.94
CA ARG A 34 21.33 -17.71 -8.88
C ARG A 34 21.42 -19.24 -8.93
N SER A 35 21.17 -19.86 -7.79
CA SER A 35 20.88 -21.28 -7.65
C SER A 35 19.65 -21.70 -8.48
N GLU A 36 19.63 -22.96 -8.95
CA GLU A 36 18.45 -23.52 -9.65
C GLU A 36 17.22 -23.60 -8.74
N GLU A 37 17.41 -23.68 -7.43
CA GLU A 37 16.32 -23.57 -6.46
C GLU A 37 15.68 -22.16 -6.45
N ALA A 38 16.49 -21.11 -6.37
CA ALA A 38 16.00 -19.73 -6.41
C ALA A 38 15.40 -19.36 -7.78
N LYS A 39 15.92 -19.92 -8.88
CA LYS A 39 15.32 -19.79 -10.22
C LYS A 39 13.92 -20.42 -10.27
N ARG A 40 13.74 -21.65 -9.76
CA ARG A 40 12.42 -22.32 -9.69
C ARG A 40 11.39 -21.61 -8.80
N LYS A 41 11.83 -20.73 -7.88
CA LYS A 41 10.96 -19.96 -6.97
C LYS A 41 10.67 -18.52 -7.45
N ASP A 42 11.17 -18.12 -8.61
CA ASP A 42 10.93 -16.80 -9.24
C ASP A 42 10.30 -16.95 -10.63
N LEU A 43 9.34 -16.07 -10.95
CA LEU A 43 8.76 -15.98 -12.30
C LEU A 43 9.56 -15.05 -13.22
N ILE A 44 10.62 -14.43 -12.68
CA ILE A 44 11.44 -13.43 -13.37
C ILE A 44 12.81 -14.03 -13.73
N ALA A 45 13.08 -14.11 -15.03
CA ALA A 45 14.42 -14.36 -15.58
C ALA A 45 15.28 -13.10 -15.39
N ARG A 46 16.22 -13.11 -14.42
CA ARG A 46 16.98 -11.91 -14.04
C ARG A 46 18.32 -11.86 -14.73
N GLY A 47 18.59 -10.76 -15.45
CA GLY A 47 19.80 -10.60 -16.28
C GLY A 47 19.57 -10.97 -17.75
N ASP A 48 18.48 -11.68 -18.05
CA ASP A 48 17.90 -11.72 -19.38
C ASP A 48 17.17 -10.38 -19.68
N TYR A 49 17.19 -9.97 -20.95
CA TYR A 49 16.53 -8.79 -21.51
C TYR A 49 15.81 -9.13 -22.84
N THR A 50 15.58 -10.41 -23.11
CA THR A 50 14.97 -10.91 -24.36
C THR A 50 13.60 -10.26 -24.62
N PRO A 51 13.42 -9.58 -25.77
CA PRO A 51 12.15 -8.97 -26.14
C PRO A 51 11.02 -10.01 -26.22
N THR A 52 9.95 -9.75 -25.47
CA THR A 52 8.79 -10.64 -25.32
C THR A 52 7.49 -9.92 -25.74
N PRO A 53 7.41 -9.38 -26.97
CA PRO A 53 6.31 -8.50 -27.39
C PRO A 53 4.93 -9.16 -27.26
N ALA A 54 4.82 -10.44 -27.61
CA ALA A 54 3.57 -11.20 -27.47
C ALA A 54 3.08 -11.24 -26.01
N GLY A 55 3.93 -11.64 -25.06
CA GLY A 55 3.53 -11.72 -23.65
C GLY A 55 3.33 -10.35 -23.00
N LYS A 56 4.07 -9.31 -23.42
CA LYS A 56 3.77 -7.92 -23.02
C LYS A 56 2.42 -7.45 -23.56
N ALA A 57 2.04 -7.80 -24.79
CA ALA A 57 0.72 -7.52 -25.33
C ALA A 57 -0.39 -8.30 -24.59
N THR A 58 -0.19 -9.60 -24.33
CA THR A 58 -1.10 -10.41 -23.50
C THR A 58 -1.33 -9.78 -22.14
N PHE A 59 -0.27 -9.31 -21.46
CA PHE A 59 -0.38 -8.62 -20.18
C PHE A 59 -1.24 -7.37 -20.31
N VAL A 60 -0.94 -6.48 -21.25
CA VAL A 60 -1.66 -5.21 -21.44
C VAL A 60 -3.16 -5.44 -21.70
N LEU A 61 -3.49 -6.43 -22.54
CA LEU A 61 -4.87 -6.81 -22.85
C LEU A 61 -5.60 -7.38 -21.62
N LEU A 62 -5.02 -8.35 -20.92
CA LEU A 62 -5.65 -8.97 -19.74
C LEU A 62 -5.82 -7.97 -18.59
N ARG A 63 -4.87 -7.04 -18.40
CA ARG A 63 -5.02 -5.96 -17.42
C ARG A 63 -6.02 -4.89 -17.87
N ALA A 64 -6.26 -4.69 -19.17
CA ALA A 64 -7.30 -3.79 -19.67
C ALA A 64 -8.72 -4.38 -19.53
N VAL A 65 -8.86 -5.70 -19.61
CA VAL A 65 -10.13 -6.42 -19.40
C VAL A 65 -10.54 -6.47 -17.92
N GLU A 66 -9.59 -6.53 -16.98
CA GLU A 66 -9.89 -6.72 -15.56
C GLU A 66 -10.73 -5.59 -14.91
N PRO A 67 -10.57 -4.29 -15.23
CA PRO A 67 -11.51 -3.27 -14.81
C PRO A 67 -12.97 -3.52 -15.27
N TYR A 68 -13.20 -4.13 -16.45
CA TYR A 68 -14.55 -4.49 -16.88
C TYR A 68 -15.16 -5.62 -16.01
N LEU A 69 -14.33 -6.56 -15.54
CA LEU A 69 -14.75 -7.55 -14.54
C LEU A 69 -15.12 -6.88 -13.21
N GLN A 70 -14.29 -5.97 -12.69
CA GLN A 70 -14.60 -5.27 -11.43
C GLN A 70 -15.82 -4.36 -11.56
N TYR A 71 -15.99 -3.69 -12.70
CA TYR A 71 -17.23 -2.96 -13.01
C TYR A 71 -18.44 -3.88 -13.02
N SER A 72 -18.36 -5.05 -13.67
CA SER A 72 -19.48 -6.01 -13.74
C SER A 72 -19.88 -6.54 -12.35
N ILE A 73 -18.91 -6.77 -11.47
CA ILE A 73 -19.15 -7.14 -10.06
C ILE A 73 -19.80 -5.96 -9.31
N LEU A 74 -19.19 -4.77 -9.37
CA LEU A 74 -19.59 -3.61 -8.56
C LEU A 74 -20.88 -2.93 -9.05
N ALA A 75 -21.19 -2.96 -10.35
CA ALA A 75 -22.39 -2.34 -10.94
C ALA A 75 -23.59 -3.30 -11.03
N HIS A 76 -23.33 -4.58 -11.34
CA HIS A 76 -24.37 -5.53 -11.74
C HIS A 76 -24.46 -6.78 -10.85
N GLY A 77 -23.59 -6.90 -9.82
CA GLY A 77 -23.60 -8.07 -8.95
C GLY A 77 -23.22 -9.36 -9.67
N LEU A 78 -22.36 -9.30 -10.69
CA LEU A 78 -21.88 -10.49 -11.39
C LEU A 78 -21.38 -11.53 -10.38
N GLY A 79 -21.95 -12.74 -10.42
CA GLY A 79 -21.60 -13.85 -9.54
C GLY A 79 -22.26 -13.87 -8.14
N THR A 80 -23.01 -12.84 -7.73
CA THR A 80 -23.59 -12.81 -6.37
C THR A 80 -24.66 -13.87 -6.12
N SER A 81 -25.27 -14.43 -7.16
CA SER A 81 -26.22 -15.55 -7.04
C SER A 81 -25.63 -16.77 -6.35
N LEU A 82 -24.32 -17.03 -6.51
CA LEU A 82 -23.60 -18.09 -5.79
C LEU A 82 -23.48 -17.78 -4.29
N LEU A 83 -23.33 -16.50 -3.94
CA LEU A 83 -23.27 -16.04 -2.55
C LEU A 83 -24.65 -16.14 -1.88
N HIS A 84 -25.70 -15.75 -2.61
CA HIS A 84 -27.09 -15.90 -2.17
C HIS A 84 -27.46 -17.37 -1.96
N GLY A 85 -26.98 -18.27 -2.82
CA GLY A 85 -27.16 -19.72 -2.72
C GLY A 85 -26.53 -20.36 -1.46
N VAL A 86 -25.53 -19.70 -0.85
CA VAL A 86 -24.97 -20.10 0.47
C VAL A 86 -25.45 -19.19 1.62
N GLY A 87 -26.56 -18.47 1.42
CA GLY A 87 -27.21 -17.65 2.45
C GLY A 87 -26.56 -16.29 2.75
N LEU A 88 -25.50 -15.91 2.03
CA LEU A 88 -24.87 -14.59 2.21
C LEU A 88 -25.74 -13.49 1.58
N LYS A 89 -25.92 -12.39 2.32
CA LYS A 89 -26.62 -11.20 1.84
C LYS A 89 -25.63 -10.20 1.24
N THR A 90 -26.07 -9.47 0.21
CA THR A 90 -25.28 -8.44 -0.47
C THR A 90 -25.90 -7.06 -0.33
N LEU A 91 -25.06 -6.03 -0.21
CA LEU A 91 -25.46 -4.63 -0.14
C LEU A 91 -26.15 -4.15 -1.43
N PRO A 92 -27.16 -3.27 -1.33
CA PRO A 92 -27.81 -2.67 -2.49
C PRO A 92 -26.83 -1.78 -3.29
N PRO A 93 -27.13 -1.44 -4.55
CA PRO A 93 -26.26 -0.58 -5.37
C PRO A 93 -25.92 0.78 -4.73
N GLY A 94 -26.86 1.33 -3.94
CA GLY A 94 -26.80 2.70 -3.43
C GLY A 94 -27.18 3.74 -4.49
N LEU A 95 -27.25 5.02 -4.10
CA LEU A 95 -27.52 6.11 -5.05
C LEU A 95 -26.28 6.40 -5.91
N PRO A 96 -26.42 6.57 -7.25
CA PRO A 96 -25.30 6.89 -8.13
C PRO A 96 -24.55 8.17 -7.73
N ALA A 97 -23.23 8.15 -7.90
CA ALA A 97 -22.39 9.34 -7.73
C ALA A 97 -22.76 10.44 -8.75
N ARG A 98 -22.57 11.70 -8.35
CA ARG A 98 -22.70 12.88 -9.21
C ARG A 98 -21.41 13.69 -9.12
N THR A 99 -20.48 13.38 -10.02
CA THR A 99 -19.16 14.03 -10.11
C THR A 99 -19.16 15.27 -11.00
N GLY A 100 -20.19 15.42 -11.85
CA GLY A 100 -20.23 16.46 -12.89
C GLY A 100 -19.44 16.09 -14.15
N ILE A 101 -18.81 14.90 -14.18
CA ILE A 101 -18.09 14.36 -15.32
C ILE A 101 -18.98 13.29 -15.94
N SER A 102 -19.64 13.63 -17.06
CA SER A 102 -20.68 12.78 -17.67
C SER A 102 -20.24 11.36 -18.01
N LEU A 103 -18.96 11.14 -18.34
CA LEU A 103 -18.39 9.81 -18.58
C LEU A 103 -18.32 8.95 -17.30
N ILE A 104 -18.11 9.58 -16.14
CA ILE A 104 -18.03 8.91 -14.83
C ILE A 104 -19.45 8.70 -14.28
N ASP A 105 -20.30 9.71 -14.38
CA ASP A 105 -21.68 9.66 -13.86
C ASP A 105 -22.53 8.62 -14.61
N ARG A 106 -22.22 8.36 -15.89
CA ARG A 106 -22.79 7.26 -16.69
C ARG A 106 -22.45 5.84 -16.21
N LEU A 107 -21.47 5.68 -15.32
CA LEU A 107 -21.15 4.37 -14.72
C LEU A 107 -22.22 3.91 -13.72
N GLY A 108 -23.12 4.80 -13.26
CA GLY A 108 -24.19 4.46 -12.31
C GLY A 108 -23.73 4.04 -10.90
N LEU A 109 -22.43 3.89 -10.67
CA LEU A 109 -21.85 3.47 -9.40
C LEU A 109 -22.10 4.50 -8.30
N SER A 110 -22.48 4.03 -7.11
CA SER A 110 -22.49 4.85 -5.90
C SER A 110 -21.07 5.28 -5.50
N PRO A 111 -20.88 6.37 -4.72
CA PRO A 111 -19.56 6.93 -4.44
C PRO A 111 -18.52 5.95 -3.90
N TYR A 112 -18.94 4.97 -3.10
CA TYR A 112 -18.07 3.90 -2.59
C TYR A 112 -17.66 2.92 -3.70
N ARG A 113 -18.64 2.41 -4.46
CA ARG A 113 -18.41 1.50 -5.60
C ARG A 113 -17.52 2.16 -6.67
N LEU A 114 -17.72 3.45 -6.92
CA LEU A 114 -16.90 4.24 -7.83
C LEU A 114 -15.45 4.37 -7.35
N ALA A 115 -15.22 4.56 -6.04
CA ALA A 115 -13.87 4.59 -5.48
C ALA A 115 -13.15 3.24 -5.67
N LEU A 116 -13.81 2.13 -5.34
CA LEU A 116 -13.25 0.77 -5.52
C LEU A 116 -13.00 0.42 -7.00
N PHE A 117 -13.87 0.86 -7.91
CA PHE A 117 -13.64 0.75 -9.36
C PHE A 117 -12.44 1.58 -9.82
N GLY A 118 -12.29 2.81 -9.32
CA GLY A 118 -11.11 3.65 -9.56
C GLY A 118 -9.80 3.01 -9.07
N MET A 119 -9.86 2.21 -7.99
CA MET A 119 -8.72 1.43 -7.49
C MET A 119 -8.36 0.25 -8.40
N ALA A 120 -9.35 -0.41 -9.03
CA ALA A 120 -9.08 -1.41 -10.08
C ALA A 120 -8.39 -0.78 -11.30
N VAL A 121 -8.97 0.32 -11.81
CA VAL A 121 -8.45 1.05 -12.99
C VAL A 121 -7.03 1.56 -12.74
N GLY A 122 -6.77 2.21 -11.60
CA GLY A 122 -5.44 2.73 -11.27
C GLY A 122 -4.38 1.63 -11.13
N ALA A 123 -4.72 0.49 -10.54
CA ALA A 123 -3.83 -0.67 -10.45
C ALA A 123 -3.49 -1.24 -11.83
N ALA A 124 -4.49 -1.40 -12.70
CA ALA A 124 -4.31 -1.85 -14.09
C ALA A 124 -3.43 -0.88 -14.91
N VAL A 125 -3.72 0.43 -14.86
CA VAL A 125 -2.95 1.46 -15.56
C VAL A 125 -1.50 1.48 -15.10
N LYS A 126 -1.22 1.48 -13.79
CA LYS A 126 0.16 1.46 -13.26
C LYS A 126 0.92 0.20 -13.67
N GLN A 127 0.25 -0.95 -13.73
CA GLN A 127 0.88 -2.21 -14.15
C GLN A 127 1.16 -2.24 -15.66
N ASN A 128 0.28 -1.66 -16.49
CA ASN A 128 0.52 -1.50 -17.91
C ASN A 128 1.67 -0.51 -18.20
N ILE A 129 1.77 0.59 -17.45
CA ILE A 129 2.94 1.51 -17.48
C ILE A 129 4.22 0.75 -17.10
N TRP A 130 4.19 -0.06 -16.03
CA TRP A 130 5.35 -0.83 -15.58
C TRP A 130 5.84 -1.82 -16.65
N VAL A 131 4.97 -2.65 -17.22
CA VAL A 131 5.41 -3.69 -18.17
C VAL A 131 5.91 -3.10 -19.49
N THR A 132 5.36 -1.96 -19.93
CA THR A 132 5.71 -1.31 -21.19
C THR A 132 6.95 -0.42 -21.10
N THR A 133 7.06 0.42 -20.06
CA THR A 133 8.08 1.49 -20.00
C THR A 133 9.19 1.24 -18.96
N LEU A 134 8.90 0.58 -17.84
CA LEU A 134 9.84 0.47 -16.71
C LEU A 134 10.57 -0.89 -16.69
N SER A 135 9.83 -1.98 -16.90
CA SER A 135 10.40 -3.32 -16.84
C SER A 135 11.22 -3.67 -18.08
N GLY A 136 12.52 -3.87 -17.86
CA GLY A 136 13.41 -4.51 -18.82
C GLY A 136 13.41 -6.04 -18.75
N GLU A 137 12.80 -6.63 -17.72
CA GLU A 137 12.77 -8.07 -17.53
C GLU A 137 11.76 -8.71 -18.52
N PRO A 138 12.03 -9.92 -19.06
CA PRO A 138 11.11 -10.61 -19.96
C PRO A 138 9.74 -10.88 -19.33
N MET A 139 8.68 -10.85 -20.15
CA MET A 139 7.32 -11.19 -19.77
C MET A 139 6.79 -12.28 -20.71
N PRO A 140 7.05 -13.57 -20.44
CA PRO A 140 6.48 -14.68 -21.21
C PRO A 140 4.95 -14.72 -21.11
N VAL A 141 4.27 -15.27 -22.12
CA VAL A 141 2.79 -15.33 -22.19
C VAL A 141 2.18 -16.01 -20.96
N GLY A 142 2.74 -17.14 -20.50
CA GLY A 142 2.28 -17.81 -19.28
C GLY A 142 2.44 -16.97 -18.01
N GLY A 143 3.55 -16.23 -17.88
CA GLY A 143 3.77 -15.27 -16.80
C GLY A 143 2.78 -14.10 -16.84
N ALA A 144 2.49 -13.59 -18.04
CA ALA A 144 1.51 -12.53 -18.25
C ALA A 144 0.09 -12.95 -17.83
N ILE A 145 -0.31 -14.18 -18.16
CA ILE A 145 -1.59 -14.78 -17.74
C ILE A 145 -1.61 -14.94 -16.21
N GLY A 146 -0.61 -15.60 -15.63
CA GLY A 146 -0.55 -15.87 -14.19
C GLY A 146 -0.58 -14.61 -13.33
N VAL A 147 0.23 -13.59 -13.68
CA VAL A 147 0.24 -12.30 -12.97
C VAL A 147 -1.08 -11.54 -13.18
N SER A 148 -1.71 -11.62 -14.34
CA SER A 148 -3.02 -10.97 -14.57
C SER A 148 -4.13 -11.60 -13.74
N ILE A 149 -4.21 -12.93 -13.71
CA ILE A 149 -5.15 -13.68 -12.85
C ILE A 149 -4.90 -13.33 -11.38
N PHE A 150 -3.65 -13.36 -10.92
CA PHE A 150 -3.28 -13.02 -9.54
C PHE A 150 -3.68 -11.60 -9.13
N ASN A 151 -3.60 -10.62 -10.03
CA ASN A 151 -4.08 -9.27 -9.74
C ASN A 151 -5.61 -9.22 -9.67
N GLY A 152 -6.30 -9.83 -10.65
CA GLY A 152 -7.75 -9.93 -10.68
C GLY A 152 -8.34 -10.63 -9.45
N VAL A 153 -7.76 -11.74 -8.98
CA VAL A 153 -8.24 -12.49 -7.79
C VAL A 153 -8.36 -11.60 -6.56
N PHE A 154 -7.30 -10.86 -6.18
CA PHE A 154 -7.33 -9.99 -5.00
C PHE A 154 -8.24 -8.78 -5.17
N ASN A 155 -8.32 -8.21 -6.38
CA ASN A 155 -9.24 -7.10 -6.66
C ASN A 155 -10.69 -7.58 -6.53
N THR A 156 -11.00 -8.76 -7.10
CA THR A 156 -12.29 -9.45 -6.99
C THR A 156 -12.63 -9.83 -5.55
N VAL A 157 -11.66 -10.25 -4.73
CA VAL A 157 -11.84 -10.49 -3.29
C VAL A 157 -12.21 -9.19 -2.56
N ALA A 158 -11.55 -8.07 -2.85
CA ALA A 158 -11.91 -6.78 -2.27
C ALA A 158 -13.32 -6.32 -2.72
N SER A 159 -13.66 -6.49 -4.01
CA SER A 159 -14.98 -6.17 -4.56
C SER A 159 -16.09 -7.03 -3.95
N TYR A 160 -15.93 -8.35 -3.84
CA TYR A 160 -16.94 -9.21 -3.20
C TYR A 160 -17.02 -9.00 -1.68
N ALA A 161 -15.90 -8.73 -0.99
CA ALA A 161 -15.94 -8.40 0.42
C ALA A 161 -16.72 -7.10 0.66
N PHE A 162 -16.57 -6.09 -0.21
CA PHE A 162 -17.44 -4.91 -0.19
C PHE A 162 -18.91 -5.25 -0.46
N LEU A 163 -19.20 -6.16 -1.41
CA LEU A 163 -20.58 -6.52 -1.71
C LEU A 163 -21.28 -7.28 -0.58
N VAL A 164 -20.58 -8.15 0.17
CA VAL A 164 -21.19 -9.01 1.18
C VAL A 164 -21.39 -8.26 2.50
N SER A 165 -22.64 -8.21 2.98
CA SER A 165 -23.03 -7.41 4.14
C SER A 165 -22.33 -7.83 5.45
N ALA A 166 -21.84 -9.07 5.53
CA ALA A 166 -21.12 -9.60 6.69
C ALA A 166 -19.61 -9.26 6.71
N THR A 167 -19.05 -8.76 5.61
CA THR A 167 -17.61 -8.47 5.47
C THR A 167 -17.30 -7.07 4.93
N SER A 168 -18.32 -6.30 4.55
CA SER A 168 -18.15 -5.00 3.90
C SER A 168 -17.49 -3.93 4.78
N ALA A 169 -16.69 -3.11 4.14
CA ALA A 169 -16.20 -1.84 4.67
C ALA A 169 -17.24 -0.69 4.62
N SER A 170 -18.51 -0.98 4.26
CA SER A 170 -19.63 -0.05 4.27
C SER A 170 -20.70 -0.44 5.30
N THR A 171 -21.05 0.49 6.19
CA THR A 171 -22.22 0.41 7.08
C THR A 171 -23.53 0.91 6.44
N GLU A 172 -23.50 1.35 5.18
CA GLU A 172 -24.60 2.00 4.44
C GLU A 172 -25.16 3.31 5.04
N SER A 173 -24.78 3.70 6.26
CA SER A 173 -25.25 4.91 6.93
C SER A 173 -24.59 6.20 6.41
N ASP A 174 -23.28 6.17 6.17
CA ASP A 174 -22.44 7.36 5.97
C ASP A 174 -21.43 7.18 4.83
N PHE A 175 -21.00 8.29 4.23
CA PHE A 175 -19.91 8.34 3.26
C PHE A 175 -19.12 9.66 3.36
N PRO A 176 -17.77 9.65 3.30
CA PRO A 176 -16.87 8.51 3.16
C PRO A 176 -16.58 7.81 4.50
N GLN A 177 -16.39 6.50 4.47
CA GLN A 177 -16.16 5.72 5.70
C GLN A 177 -14.67 5.64 6.08
N PRO A 178 -14.30 5.50 7.37
CA PRO A 178 -12.90 5.48 7.81
C PRO A 178 -12.03 4.43 7.12
N ALA A 179 -12.57 3.23 6.87
CA ALA A 179 -11.88 2.15 6.16
C ALA A 179 -11.55 2.52 4.69
N LEU A 180 -12.44 3.25 4.00
CA LEU A 180 -12.18 3.79 2.67
C LEU A 180 -11.14 4.91 2.70
N LEU A 181 -11.20 5.80 3.68
CA LEU A 181 -10.24 6.90 3.82
C LEU A 181 -8.82 6.38 4.09
N ILE A 182 -8.66 5.45 5.04
CA ILE A 182 -7.36 4.88 5.39
C ILE A 182 -6.87 3.94 4.28
N GLY A 183 -7.72 3.01 3.83
CA GLY A 183 -7.40 2.06 2.77
C GLY A 183 -7.10 2.73 1.42
N GLY A 184 -7.88 3.74 1.05
CA GLY A 184 -7.64 4.60 -0.11
C GLY A 184 -6.34 5.41 -0.01
N SER A 185 -6.03 5.95 1.18
CA SER A 185 -4.75 6.66 1.41
C SER A 185 -3.55 5.72 1.29
N MET A 186 -3.62 4.53 1.90
CA MET A 186 -2.62 3.48 1.74
C MET A 186 -2.47 3.06 0.27
N TYR A 187 -3.58 2.90 -0.45
CA TYR A 187 -3.58 2.58 -1.87
C TYR A 187 -2.85 3.63 -2.73
N VAL A 188 -3.20 4.91 -2.59
CA VAL A 188 -2.58 6.00 -3.36
C VAL A 188 -1.09 6.12 -3.02
N VAL A 189 -0.73 6.14 -1.73
CA VAL A 189 0.66 6.27 -1.30
C VAL A 189 1.49 5.08 -1.78
N GLY A 190 1.00 3.85 -1.60
CA GLY A 190 1.71 2.64 -2.03
C GLY A 190 1.93 2.57 -3.55
N ILE A 191 0.89 2.84 -4.36
CA ILE A 191 1.04 2.85 -5.82
C ILE A 191 2.02 3.92 -6.31
N VAL A 192 1.96 5.14 -5.74
CA VAL A 192 2.88 6.23 -6.12
C VAL A 192 4.31 5.91 -5.68
N THR A 193 4.52 5.41 -4.47
CA THR A 193 5.86 5.04 -3.97
C THR A 193 6.49 3.90 -4.79
N GLU A 194 5.72 2.86 -5.15
CA GLU A 194 6.19 1.78 -6.03
C GLU A 194 6.60 2.33 -7.41
N LEU A 195 5.72 3.13 -8.03
CA LEU A 195 5.95 3.70 -9.36
C LEU A 195 7.18 4.61 -9.39
N VAL A 196 7.32 5.51 -8.40
CA VAL A 196 8.48 6.42 -8.30
C VAL A 196 9.76 5.64 -8.02
N ALA A 197 9.74 4.60 -7.18
CA ALA A 197 10.91 3.77 -6.93
C ALA A 197 11.40 3.05 -8.20
N GLU A 198 10.47 2.54 -9.02
CA GLU A 198 10.79 1.92 -10.31
C GLU A 198 11.29 2.94 -11.35
N ILE A 199 10.69 4.14 -11.43
CA ILE A 199 11.17 5.22 -12.30
C ILE A 199 12.60 5.65 -11.93
N GLN A 200 12.89 5.82 -10.63
CA GLN A 200 14.24 6.13 -10.14
C GLN A 200 15.25 5.04 -10.55
N ARG A 201 14.90 3.77 -10.33
CA ARG A 201 15.72 2.61 -10.69
C ARG A 201 15.96 2.48 -12.20
N LYS A 202 14.93 2.73 -13.02
CA LYS A 202 15.00 2.73 -14.49
C LYS A 202 15.87 3.88 -15.01
N ARG A 203 15.72 5.09 -14.48
CA ARG A 203 16.55 6.26 -14.84
C ARG A 203 18.03 6.01 -14.53
N PHE A 204 18.36 5.49 -13.34
CA PHE A 204 19.76 5.17 -12.98
C PHE A 204 20.38 4.13 -13.93
N LYS A 205 19.66 3.03 -14.21
CA LYS A 205 20.12 1.95 -15.10
C LYS A 205 20.21 2.34 -16.58
N ALA A 206 19.60 3.46 -16.99
CA ALA A 206 19.62 3.93 -18.38
C ALA A 206 20.91 4.70 -18.75
N ASP A 207 21.67 5.18 -17.76
CA ASP A 207 22.99 5.80 -18.00
C ASP A 207 24.07 4.71 -18.16
N PRO A 208 24.79 4.64 -19.30
CA PRO A 208 25.89 3.70 -19.50
C PRO A 208 26.99 3.76 -18.43
N LYS A 209 27.18 4.92 -17.77
CA LYS A 209 28.15 5.09 -16.67
C LYS A 209 27.77 4.32 -15.39
N ASN A 210 26.54 3.79 -15.33
CA ASN A 210 26.03 2.98 -14.22
C ASN A 210 25.95 1.48 -14.54
N LYS A 211 26.48 1.03 -15.69
CA LYS A 211 26.69 -0.40 -15.95
C LYS A 211 27.52 -1.03 -14.83
N GLY A 212 27.09 -2.20 -14.36
CA GLY A 212 27.70 -2.92 -13.24
C GLY A 212 27.47 -2.32 -11.84
N LYS A 213 26.71 -1.23 -11.69
CA LYS A 213 26.51 -0.55 -10.39
C LYS A 213 25.17 -0.88 -9.73
N VAL A 214 25.15 -0.95 -8.41
CA VAL A 214 23.92 -1.02 -7.61
C VAL A 214 23.23 0.35 -7.58
N TYR A 215 21.88 0.37 -7.54
CA TYR A 215 21.15 1.59 -7.21
C TYR A 215 20.74 1.60 -5.74
N ALA A 216 21.28 2.55 -4.99
CA ALA A 216 21.06 2.74 -3.55
C ALA A 216 20.47 4.12 -3.20
N GLY A 217 20.08 4.92 -4.20
CA GLY A 217 19.64 6.30 -4.03
C GLY A 217 18.11 6.49 -3.97
N GLY A 218 17.68 7.72 -3.74
CA GLY A 218 16.25 8.09 -3.75
C GLY A 218 15.46 7.33 -2.68
N LEU A 219 14.34 6.71 -3.07
CA LEU A 219 13.52 5.89 -2.16
C LEU A 219 14.25 4.63 -1.68
N TRP A 220 15.22 4.13 -2.45
CA TRP A 220 15.93 2.89 -2.14
C TRP A 220 16.91 3.03 -0.97
N SER A 221 17.30 4.27 -0.60
CA SER A 221 18.12 4.51 0.60
C SER A 221 17.33 4.35 1.91
N PHE A 222 15.99 4.38 1.86
CA PHE A 222 15.12 4.17 3.02
C PHE A 222 14.86 2.67 3.27
N ALA A 223 14.68 1.87 2.21
CA ALA A 223 14.59 0.41 2.29
C ALA A 223 15.04 -0.25 0.97
N ARG A 224 15.81 -1.35 1.07
CA ARG A 224 16.45 -2.02 -0.09
C ARG A 224 15.46 -2.64 -1.07
N HIS A 225 14.22 -2.87 -0.65
CA HIS A 225 13.09 -3.35 -1.45
C HIS A 225 11.85 -2.48 -1.20
N ILE A 226 12.02 -1.16 -1.16
CA ILE A 226 10.95 -0.17 -0.92
C ILE A 226 9.75 -0.33 -1.87
N ASN A 227 9.99 -0.80 -3.10
CA ASN A 227 8.94 -1.11 -4.08
C ASN A 227 8.03 -2.28 -3.62
N TYR A 228 8.58 -3.30 -2.97
CA TYR A 228 7.81 -4.42 -2.42
C TYR A 228 7.02 -4.00 -1.17
N GLY A 229 7.62 -3.20 -0.28
CA GLY A 229 6.91 -2.61 0.85
C GLY A 229 5.73 -1.73 0.40
N ALA A 230 5.97 -0.89 -0.60
CA ALA A 230 4.94 -0.07 -1.23
C ALA A 230 3.84 -0.89 -1.92
N TYR A 231 4.20 -2.00 -2.60
CA TYR A 231 3.24 -2.93 -3.20
C TYR A 231 2.29 -3.52 -2.14
N THR A 232 2.86 -4.02 -1.03
CA THR A 232 2.08 -4.54 0.10
C THR A 232 1.14 -3.49 0.69
N ILE A 233 1.62 -2.26 0.87
CA ILE A 233 0.80 -1.16 1.41
C ILE A 233 -0.43 -0.90 0.54
N TRP A 234 -0.31 -0.85 -0.80
CA TRP A 234 -1.50 -0.58 -1.64
C TRP A 234 -2.43 -1.77 -1.78
N ARG A 235 -1.92 -3.01 -1.75
CA ARG A 235 -2.78 -4.22 -1.73
C ARG A 235 -3.56 -4.32 -0.41
N ALA A 236 -2.90 -4.10 0.72
CA ALA A 236 -3.55 -4.01 2.03
C ALA A 236 -4.55 -2.85 2.09
N GLY A 237 -4.23 -1.70 1.49
CA GLY A 237 -5.12 -0.55 1.40
C GLY A 237 -6.39 -0.82 0.59
N TYR A 238 -6.28 -1.46 -0.58
CA TYR A 238 -7.43 -1.84 -1.40
C TYR A 238 -8.28 -2.92 -0.72
N ALA A 239 -7.64 -3.92 -0.12
CA ALA A 239 -8.31 -4.92 0.71
C ALA A 239 -9.05 -4.30 1.91
N MET A 240 -8.49 -3.28 2.56
CA MET A 240 -9.11 -2.53 3.65
C MET A 240 -10.30 -1.70 3.18
N ALA A 241 -10.19 -1.04 2.03
CA ALA A 241 -11.28 -0.27 1.43
C ALA A 241 -12.44 -1.19 0.99
N GLY A 242 -12.18 -2.45 0.63
CA GLY A 242 -13.21 -3.42 0.29
C GLY A 242 -13.86 -4.09 1.51
N GLY A 243 -13.05 -4.82 2.29
CA GLY A 243 -13.50 -5.71 3.37
C GLY A 243 -13.00 -5.33 4.78
N GLY A 244 -12.72 -4.06 5.00
CA GLY A 244 -12.41 -3.50 6.31
C GLY A 244 -11.03 -3.88 6.86
N TYR A 245 -10.76 -3.44 8.10
CA TYR A 245 -9.44 -3.57 8.72
C TYR A 245 -8.93 -5.03 8.78
N ALA A 246 -9.81 -6.00 8.99
CA ALA A 246 -9.45 -7.42 9.03
C ALA A 246 -8.92 -7.93 7.68
N LEU A 247 -9.64 -7.69 6.57
CA LEU A 247 -9.18 -8.10 5.24
C LEU A 247 -7.92 -7.34 4.82
N GLY A 248 -7.84 -6.04 5.15
CA GLY A 248 -6.63 -5.24 4.96
C GLY A 248 -5.40 -5.82 5.67
N ALA A 249 -5.55 -6.21 6.93
CA ALA A 249 -4.49 -6.84 7.72
C ALA A 249 -4.09 -8.21 7.18
N LEU A 250 -5.06 -9.06 6.80
CA LEU A 250 -4.80 -10.39 6.22
C LEU A 250 -4.03 -10.30 4.89
N VAL A 251 -4.44 -9.41 3.98
CA VAL A 251 -3.75 -9.20 2.70
C VAL A 251 -2.37 -8.56 2.91
N GLY A 252 -2.24 -7.63 3.87
CA GLY A 252 -0.94 -7.07 4.26
C GLY A 252 0.02 -8.11 4.84
N ALA A 253 -0.48 -9.02 5.68
CA ALA A 253 0.28 -10.13 6.25
C ALA A 253 0.73 -11.13 5.16
N PHE A 254 -0.18 -11.53 4.27
CA PHE A 254 0.12 -12.41 3.13
C PHE A 254 1.26 -11.86 2.26
N PHE A 255 1.16 -10.60 1.81
CA PHE A 255 2.21 -10.03 0.97
C PHE A 255 3.51 -9.77 1.75
N THR A 256 3.44 -9.42 3.04
CA THR A 256 4.63 -9.32 3.89
C THR A 256 5.35 -10.67 3.97
N TRP A 257 4.61 -11.77 4.18
CA TRP A 257 5.16 -13.12 4.21
C TRP A 257 5.77 -13.53 2.86
N ASP A 258 5.06 -13.39 1.75
CA ASP A 258 5.56 -13.76 0.41
C ASP A 258 6.83 -12.97 0.03
N PHE A 259 6.82 -11.64 0.22
CA PHE A 259 8.00 -10.84 -0.08
C PHE A 259 9.18 -11.16 0.85
N THR A 260 8.97 -11.35 2.15
CA THR A 260 10.09 -11.57 3.10
C THR A 260 10.65 -12.98 3.11
N THR A 261 9.84 -14.00 2.81
CA THR A 261 10.27 -15.41 2.80
C THR A 261 10.70 -15.92 1.44
N ARG A 262 10.12 -15.41 0.33
CA ARG A 262 10.42 -15.87 -1.03
C ARG A 262 11.14 -14.79 -1.85
N ALA A 263 10.49 -13.67 -2.15
CA ALA A 263 11.00 -12.74 -3.17
C ALA A 263 12.28 -11.98 -2.76
N ILE A 264 12.38 -11.52 -1.51
CA ILE A 264 13.55 -10.78 -1.01
C ILE A 264 14.79 -11.69 -0.92
N PRO A 265 14.74 -12.90 -0.34
CA PRO A 265 15.88 -13.83 -0.36
C PRO A 265 16.41 -14.11 -1.77
N ILE A 266 15.51 -14.40 -2.71
CA ILE A 266 15.85 -14.68 -4.12
C ILE A 266 16.52 -13.47 -4.80
N LEU A 267 15.99 -12.25 -4.61
CA LEU A 267 16.57 -11.03 -5.18
C LEU A 267 17.88 -10.64 -4.47
N ASN A 268 18.01 -10.95 -3.18
CA ASN A 268 19.22 -10.73 -2.41
C ASN A 268 20.36 -11.65 -2.92
N GLU A 269 20.10 -12.94 -3.17
CA GLU A 269 21.09 -13.87 -3.77
C GLU A 269 21.58 -13.35 -5.14
N TYR A 270 20.64 -12.90 -6.00
CA TYR A 270 20.98 -12.31 -7.30
C TYR A 270 21.87 -11.07 -7.16
N CYS A 271 21.53 -10.16 -6.24
CA CYS A 271 22.28 -8.92 -6.04
C CYS A 271 23.65 -9.15 -5.38
N GLU A 272 23.77 -10.08 -4.44
CA GLU A 272 25.05 -10.48 -3.82
C GLU A 272 26.01 -11.00 -4.89
N LYS A 273 25.56 -11.97 -5.70
CA LYS A 273 26.39 -12.55 -6.77
C LYS A 273 26.68 -11.58 -7.92
N ARG A 274 25.80 -10.59 -8.18
CA ARG A 274 25.97 -9.61 -9.28
C ARG A 274 26.81 -8.39 -8.90
N TYR A 275 26.70 -7.89 -7.68
CA TYR A 275 27.30 -6.60 -7.26
C TYR A 275 28.32 -6.73 -6.12
N GLY A 276 28.40 -7.89 -5.45
CA GLY A 276 29.39 -8.20 -4.41
C GLY A 276 29.49 -7.13 -3.34
N ALA A 277 30.70 -6.57 -3.16
CA ALA A 277 31.00 -5.55 -2.16
C ALA A 277 30.08 -4.31 -2.21
N GLN A 278 29.56 -3.93 -3.39
CA GLN A 278 28.60 -2.83 -3.51
C GLN A 278 27.25 -3.16 -2.85
N TRP A 279 26.81 -4.42 -2.92
CA TRP A 279 25.59 -4.86 -2.23
C TRP A 279 25.83 -4.99 -0.72
N GLU A 280 27.01 -5.44 -0.29
CA GLU A 280 27.39 -5.41 1.13
C GLU A 280 27.38 -3.98 1.69
N GLU A 281 27.89 -3.00 0.93
CA GLU A 281 27.84 -1.59 1.31
C GLU A 281 26.41 -1.07 1.39
N PHE A 282 25.56 -1.38 0.41
CA PHE A 282 24.15 -1.01 0.45
C PHE A 282 23.39 -1.70 1.61
N LYS A 283 23.73 -2.95 1.96
CA LYS A 283 23.21 -3.65 3.15
C LYS A 283 23.60 -2.95 4.46
N ARG A 284 24.81 -2.38 4.55
CA ARG A 284 25.26 -1.58 5.72
C ARG A 284 24.56 -0.21 5.76
N ASN A 285 24.55 0.51 4.65
CA ASN A 285 24.07 1.90 4.60
C ASN A 285 22.53 2.02 4.67
N THR A 286 21.80 1.03 4.16
CA THR A 286 20.34 0.93 4.26
C THR A 286 19.98 -0.40 4.94
N PRO A 287 19.91 -0.48 6.28
CA PRO A 287 19.69 -1.75 6.98
C PRO A 287 18.30 -2.34 6.74
N TYR A 288 17.29 -1.50 6.49
CA TYR A 288 15.89 -1.92 6.29
C TYR A 288 15.70 -2.67 4.97
N LYS A 289 15.14 -3.88 5.05
CA LYS A 289 14.82 -4.69 3.86
C LYS A 289 13.59 -4.17 3.12
N PHE A 290 12.48 -3.96 3.82
CA PHE A 290 11.13 -3.97 3.23
C PHE A 290 10.30 -2.72 3.59
N LEU A 291 10.18 -2.42 4.88
CA LEU A 291 9.61 -1.17 5.40
C LEU A 291 10.68 -0.43 6.23
N PRO A 292 10.78 0.91 6.14
CA PRO A 292 11.70 1.70 6.96
C PRO A 292 11.18 1.82 8.40
N TRP A 293 12.04 1.61 9.39
CA TRP A 293 11.66 1.62 10.81
C TRP A 293 12.72 2.30 11.71
N ASN A 294 12.85 3.63 11.65
CA ASN A 294 12.97 4.45 12.87
C ASN A 294 13.04 5.98 12.64
N HIS A 295 12.87 6.71 13.75
CA HIS A 295 12.64 8.15 13.89
C HIS A 295 13.58 9.09 13.11
N ARG A 296 14.82 8.69 12.77
CA ARG A 296 15.77 9.55 12.03
C ARG A 296 15.26 9.96 10.63
N HIS A 297 14.32 9.20 10.07
CA HIS A 297 13.80 9.44 8.71
C HIS A 297 12.46 10.17 8.65
N ALA A 298 11.78 10.43 9.78
CA ALA A 298 10.58 11.27 9.80
C ALA A 298 10.89 12.69 9.31
N THR A 299 12.03 13.23 9.76
CA THR A 299 12.58 14.50 9.28
C THR A 299 12.95 14.44 7.79
N LEU A 300 13.29 13.27 7.22
CA LEU A 300 13.63 13.10 5.80
C LEU A 300 12.43 12.84 4.89
N LEU A 301 11.24 12.54 5.42
CA LEU A 301 10.00 12.61 4.66
C LEU A 301 9.53 14.06 4.51
N MET A 302 9.73 14.89 5.54
CA MET A 302 9.57 16.36 5.46
C MET A 302 10.69 17.03 4.65
N ALA A 303 11.93 16.60 4.86
CA ALA A 303 13.12 17.06 4.14
C ALA A 303 13.43 16.21 2.91
N ALA A 304 12.41 15.58 2.31
CA ALA A 304 12.41 15.15 0.92
C ALA A 304 12.38 16.37 -0.01
N ARG A 305 13.34 17.29 0.19
CA ARG A 305 13.80 18.22 -0.82
C ARG A 305 14.22 17.35 -2.00
N ILE A 306 13.39 17.35 -3.04
CA ILE A 306 13.80 16.90 -4.35
C ILE A 306 14.98 17.81 -4.71
N GLU A 307 16.19 17.25 -4.83
CA GLU A 307 17.38 18.00 -5.21
C GLU A 307 17.34 18.34 -6.70
N PHE A 308 16.43 19.26 -7.06
CA PHE A 308 16.51 20.00 -8.30
C PHE A 308 17.81 20.80 -8.30
N ARG A 309 18.85 20.24 -8.92
CA ARG A 309 20.11 20.94 -9.20
C ARG A 309 19.90 21.94 -10.33
N VAL A 310 19.07 22.95 -10.09
CA VAL A 310 18.90 24.10 -10.97
C VAL A 310 20.27 24.77 -11.13
N PRO A 311 20.74 25.04 -12.36
CA PRO A 311 21.96 25.82 -12.57
C PRO A 311 21.83 27.19 -11.89
N ARG A 312 22.85 27.64 -11.16
CA ARG A 312 22.86 28.99 -10.59
C ARG A 312 22.87 30.01 -11.75
N PRO A 313 21.92 30.95 -11.86
CA PRO A 313 22.10 32.12 -12.68
C PRO A 313 23.24 32.96 -12.09
N SER A 314 24.13 33.45 -12.95
CA SER A 314 25.14 34.44 -12.58
C SER A 314 24.47 35.81 -12.40
N GLY A 315 24.20 36.23 -11.17
CA GLY A 315 23.63 37.55 -10.90
C GLY A 315 23.44 37.88 -9.42
N SER A 316 24.06 38.99 -9.00
CA SER A 316 23.76 39.81 -7.81
C SER A 316 23.43 39.14 -6.47
N GLU A 317 24.40 39.14 -5.55
CA GLU A 317 24.14 39.01 -4.12
C GLU A 317 23.40 40.26 -3.58
N ARG A 318 22.06 40.19 -3.35
CA ARG A 318 21.31 41.14 -2.48
C ARG A 318 19.84 40.76 -2.19
N ALA A 319 19.53 39.48 -1.94
CA ALA A 319 18.13 39.04 -1.77
C ALA A 319 17.84 37.93 -0.71
N TRP A 320 18.73 37.68 0.26
CA TRP A 320 18.58 36.55 1.22
C TRP A 320 18.77 36.87 2.71
N LYS A 321 18.22 38.01 3.17
CA LYS A 321 17.89 38.25 4.58
C LYS A 321 16.41 38.61 4.71
N VAL A 322 15.56 37.68 5.17
CA VAL A 322 14.27 37.96 5.87
C VAL A 322 13.55 36.69 6.36
N ILE A 323 13.70 35.50 5.72
CA ILE A 323 12.94 34.28 6.09
C ILE A 323 13.80 33.21 6.79
N THR A 324 14.38 33.54 7.95
CA THR A 324 14.93 32.57 8.91
C THR A 324 14.73 33.06 10.35
N ASN A 325 13.55 32.87 10.92
CA ASN A 325 13.28 33.10 12.35
C ASN A 325 12.08 32.28 12.83
N ALA A 326 12.33 31.10 13.43
CA ALA A 326 11.26 30.25 13.99
C ALA A 326 11.62 29.58 15.34
N PRO A 327 11.94 30.32 16.42
CA PRO A 327 12.26 29.69 17.72
C PRO A 327 11.04 29.19 18.51
N LYS A 328 9.81 29.63 18.16
CA LYS A 328 8.64 29.52 19.07
C LYS A 328 7.93 28.15 19.08
N ILE A 329 8.12 27.30 18.07
CA ILE A 329 7.42 25.98 17.99
C ILE A 329 8.13 24.91 18.83
N ILE A 330 9.46 24.96 18.93
CA ILE A 330 10.26 23.94 19.65
C ILE A 330 9.99 23.98 21.16
N ASN A 331 9.78 25.17 21.73
CA ASN A 331 9.53 25.31 23.17
C ASN A 331 8.16 24.77 23.61
N PHE A 332 7.13 24.85 22.77
CA PHE A 332 5.79 24.34 23.07
C PHE A 332 5.78 22.81 23.28
N ILE A 333 6.57 22.08 22.49
CA ILE A 333 6.69 20.62 22.57
C ILE A 333 7.50 20.17 23.81
N ARG A 334 8.44 21.00 24.30
CA ARG A 334 9.21 20.72 25.53
C ARG A 334 8.37 20.86 26.81
N SER A 335 7.39 21.76 26.85
CA SER A 335 6.51 21.93 28.03
C SER A 335 5.53 20.79 28.25
N SER A 336 5.26 19.96 27.23
CA SER A 336 4.26 18.89 27.27
C SER A 336 4.79 17.51 27.70
N SER A 337 6.04 17.39 28.16
CA SER A 337 6.67 16.08 28.40
C SER A 337 7.45 15.94 29.72
N THR A 338 7.03 16.61 30.80
CA THR A 338 7.63 16.44 32.14
C THR A 338 6.62 16.58 33.29
N SER A 339 6.13 15.46 33.84
CA SER A 339 5.87 15.23 35.28
C SER A 339 5.30 13.83 35.52
N PRO A 340 5.92 12.99 36.39
CA PRO A 340 5.31 11.77 36.89
C PRO A 340 4.52 12.05 38.18
N LEU A 341 3.23 11.67 38.23
CA LEU A 341 2.47 11.70 39.48
C LEU A 341 2.81 10.48 40.35
N LYS A 342 3.48 10.73 41.48
CA LYS A 342 3.49 9.79 42.61
C LYS A 342 2.13 9.81 43.31
N ALA A 343 1.74 8.67 43.88
CA ALA A 343 0.71 8.65 44.91
C ALA A 343 1.28 9.17 46.23
N ASP A 344 0.43 9.81 47.04
CA ASP A 344 0.61 9.93 48.48
C ASP A 344 -0.77 9.89 49.16
N HIS A 345 -0.81 9.46 50.41
CA HIS A 345 -2.03 9.34 51.20
C HIS A 345 -2.24 10.57 52.09
N THR A 346 -3.47 11.08 52.17
CA THR A 346 -3.98 11.64 53.43
C THR A 346 -5.50 11.62 53.47
N ASN A 347 -6.05 11.38 54.66
CA ASN A 347 -7.49 11.50 54.89
C ASN A 347 -7.92 12.97 54.86
N HIS A 348 -9.15 13.24 54.41
CA HIS A 348 -10.16 13.83 55.30
C HIS A 348 -11.57 13.47 54.82
N ARG A 349 -12.46 13.14 55.77
CA ARG A 349 -13.89 12.88 55.51
C ARG A 349 -14.63 14.20 55.31
N LEU A 350 -15.65 14.19 54.44
CA LEU A 350 -16.97 14.78 54.73
C LEU A 350 -18.01 14.19 53.75
N ILE A 351 -19.22 13.92 54.24
CA ILE A 351 -20.37 13.37 53.48
C ILE A 351 -21.66 14.03 54.03
N PRO A 352 -22.83 13.93 53.37
CA PRO A 352 -23.29 14.85 52.33
C PRO A 352 -24.52 15.68 52.79
N ARG A 353 -25.12 16.44 51.86
CA ARG A 353 -26.58 16.70 51.87
C ARG A 353 -27.19 16.38 50.50
N ALA A 354 -28.49 16.08 50.53
CA ALA A 354 -29.30 15.64 49.39
C ALA A 354 -30.54 16.55 49.25
N SER A 355 -31.60 16.03 48.58
CA SER A 355 -32.82 16.70 48.06
C SER A 355 -32.62 17.37 46.68
N ASP A 356 -33.51 17.20 45.70
CA ASP A 356 -34.70 16.33 45.57
C ASP A 356 -34.94 15.95 44.07
N ARG A 357 -35.43 14.75 43.73
CA ARG A 357 -36.85 14.38 43.42
C ARG A 357 -37.57 15.31 42.44
N LEU A 358 -38.36 14.87 41.44
CA LEU A 358 -38.75 13.55 40.88
C LEU A 358 -38.99 13.78 39.34
N ILE A 359 -39.75 13.08 38.47
CA ILE A 359 -40.82 12.05 38.48
C ILE A 359 -40.62 11.13 37.24
N TYR A 360 -41.12 9.88 37.29
CA TYR A 360 -41.35 8.97 36.15
C TYR A 360 -42.84 8.55 36.14
N PRO A 361 -43.39 8.03 35.03
CA PRO A 361 -44.24 6.84 35.12
C PRO A 361 -43.86 5.71 34.15
N GLN A 362 -44.34 4.49 34.44
CA GLN A 362 -43.94 3.23 33.81
C GLN A 362 -45.11 2.47 33.16
N SER A 363 -44.79 1.56 32.24
CA SER A 363 -45.30 0.17 32.18
C SER A 363 -44.25 -0.69 31.41
N ALA A 364 -43.71 -1.82 31.90
CA ALA A 364 -44.29 -3.07 32.45
C ALA A 364 -44.97 -3.92 31.34
N LYS A 365 -44.73 -5.23 31.17
CA LYS A 365 -44.15 -6.34 31.98
C LYS A 365 -43.26 -7.22 31.06
N ALA A 366 -42.15 -7.87 31.42
CA ALA A 366 -41.81 -8.77 32.54
C ALA A 366 -42.33 -10.23 32.42
N HIS A 367 -41.40 -11.19 32.28
CA HIS A 367 -41.50 -12.62 32.63
C HIS A 367 -40.09 -13.18 32.93
N SER A 368 -39.98 -14.28 33.70
CA SER A 368 -38.70 -14.75 34.26
C SER A 368 -38.69 -16.24 34.59
N THR A 369 -37.52 -16.89 34.54
CA THR A 369 -37.32 -18.22 35.14
C THR A 369 -35.92 -18.38 35.75
N LYS A 370 -35.82 -19.27 36.76
CA LYS A 370 -34.64 -19.58 37.58
C LYS A 370 -34.48 -21.11 37.72
N THR A 371 -33.36 -21.69 38.13
CA THR A 371 -31.92 -21.34 38.09
C THR A 371 -31.18 -22.60 38.56
N VAL A 372 -30.08 -23.00 37.90
CA VAL A 372 -29.18 -24.04 38.42
C VAL A 372 -27.72 -23.60 38.21
N TYR A 373 -26.92 -23.72 39.27
CA TYR A 373 -25.46 -23.62 39.24
C TYR A 373 -24.84 -25.02 39.09
N HIS A 374 -23.67 -25.09 38.49
CA HIS A 374 -22.69 -26.14 38.81
C HIS A 374 -21.28 -25.60 38.58
N ASP A 375 -20.48 -25.56 39.63
CA ASP A 375 -19.03 -25.35 39.52
C ASP A 375 -18.34 -26.62 39.04
N ASN A 376 -17.21 -26.46 38.34
CA ASN A 376 -16.04 -27.28 38.55
C ASN A 376 -14.78 -26.61 37.97
N ASP A 377 -13.68 -26.68 38.71
CA ASP A 377 -12.38 -26.17 38.28
C ASP A 377 -11.79 -26.97 37.11
N ASN A 378 -11.03 -26.32 36.23
CA ASN A 378 -9.57 -26.49 36.24
C ASN A 378 -8.80 -25.49 35.36
N ALA A 379 -7.50 -25.37 35.68
CA ALA A 379 -6.62 -24.33 35.15
C ALA A 379 -5.83 -24.75 33.89
N ASN A 380 -5.19 -23.74 33.27
CA ASN A 380 -3.95 -23.84 32.47
C ASN A 380 -3.94 -24.74 31.20
N ALA A 381 -4.14 -24.11 30.04
CA ALA A 381 -3.72 -24.66 28.74
C ALA A 381 -2.71 -23.73 28.03
N ASN A 382 -1.42 -24.02 28.17
CA ASN A 382 -0.34 -23.33 27.44
C ASN A 382 -0.28 -23.81 25.99
N TRP A 383 -0.68 -22.99 25.02
CA TRP A 383 -0.49 -23.29 23.60
C TRP A 383 0.88 -22.82 23.11
N ARG A 384 1.86 -23.73 23.19
CA ARG A 384 3.19 -23.56 22.56
C ARG A 384 3.12 -23.81 21.06
N TRP A 385 4.03 -23.16 20.33
CA TRP A 385 4.23 -23.35 18.90
C TRP A 385 4.83 -24.74 18.60
N THR A 386 4.28 -25.43 17.60
CA THR A 386 4.92 -26.60 16.96
C THR A 386 5.24 -26.25 15.53
N ILE A 387 6.53 -26.26 15.17
CA ILE A 387 7.01 -26.06 13.80
C ILE A 387 7.03 -27.43 13.11
N ILE A 388 6.34 -27.55 11.99
CA ILE A 388 6.49 -28.71 11.09
C ILE A 388 7.34 -28.26 9.90
N HIS A 389 8.49 -28.88 9.73
CA HIS A 389 9.26 -28.82 8.48
C HIS A 389 8.79 -29.94 7.55
N SER A 390 8.76 -29.66 6.24
CA SER A 390 8.73 -30.68 5.20
C SER A 390 9.78 -30.33 4.14
N SER A 391 10.62 -31.32 3.86
CA SER A 391 11.52 -31.47 2.69
C SER A 391 11.05 -30.79 1.40
#